data_AF-A0A7C7ASD4-F1
#
_entry.id   AF-A0A7C7ASD4-F1
#
_cell.length_a   1.000
_cell.length_b   1.000
_cell.length_c   1.000
_cell.angle_alpha   90.00
_cell.angle_beta   90.00
_cell.angle_gamma   90.00
#
_symmetry.space_group_name_H-M   'P 1'
#
loop_
_entity.id
_entity.type
_entity.pdbx_description
1 polymer ?
#
loop_
_entity_poly.entity_id
_entity_poly.type
_entity_poly.pdbx_seq_one_letter_code
_entity_poly.pdbx_strand_id
1 'polypeptide(L)'
;MKRITLILLAILLVLALTSCKGRRDAAKMPTDEIKAQIATYSPLPSFKEAFRLLEDFQAKDYAPGISNQLYRIKPQGPYNAFALGVLTADAAIAAKARNKKQLTSVSAEMMNLCSLMGLETDVKRLSTLLTGNLQQGKWNDVEKTLDYMKKTLEDKLWELEDYEYYTLMILGGWTEALNGLSRILTANYSPESTKALGHESAWDSMQANFELFTNPAIKDTQTYKDVGELIPKVSQLLAGHTDNTYTKEQVEELTKLTEQIKQAFPAK
;
A
#
# COMPACT_ATOMS: atom_id res chain seq x y z
N MET A 1 2.04 42.02 -69.42
CA MET A 1 2.32 41.84 -67.97
C MET A 1 1.17 42.24 -67.04
N LYS A 2 0.39 43.30 -67.30
CA LYS A 2 -0.74 43.73 -66.43
C LYS A 2 -1.99 42.81 -66.43
N ARG A 3 -2.23 42.03 -67.49
CA ARG A 3 -3.37 41.09 -67.57
C ARG A 3 -3.13 39.78 -66.81
N ILE A 4 -1.86 39.36 -66.68
CA ILE A 4 -1.48 38.14 -65.94
C ILE A 4 -1.49 38.42 -64.42
N THR A 5 -1.12 39.63 -64.00
CA THR A 5 -1.20 40.07 -62.59
C THR A 5 -2.64 40.22 -62.10
N LEU A 6 -3.58 40.65 -62.95
CA LEU A 6 -5.01 40.72 -62.62
C LEU A 6 -5.66 39.33 -62.46
N ILE A 7 -5.22 38.34 -63.24
CA ILE A 7 -5.71 36.96 -63.13
C ILE A 7 -5.15 36.28 -61.87
N LEU A 8 -3.88 36.53 -61.52
CA LEU A 8 -3.29 36.02 -60.27
C LEU A 8 -3.91 36.64 -59.02
N LEU A 9 -4.30 37.92 -59.05
CA LEU A 9 -4.98 38.58 -57.92
C LEU A 9 -6.43 38.08 -57.74
N ALA A 10 -7.12 37.75 -58.83
CA ALA A 10 -8.48 37.19 -58.80
C ALA A 10 -8.50 35.74 -58.28
N ILE A 11 -7.47 34.93 -58.58
CA ILE A 11 -7.34 33.56 -58.06
C ILE A 11 -6.99 33.58 -56.55
N LEU A 12 -6.19 34.55 -56.09
CA LEU A 12 -5.90 34.72 -54.67
C LEU A 12 -7.11 35.20 -53.84
N LEU A 13 -8.04 35.94 -54.45
CA LEU A 13 -9.27 36.38 -53.77
C LEU A 13 -10.33 35.26 -53.64
N VAL A 14 -10.36 34.31 -54.59
CA VAL A 14 -11.30 33.17 -54.55
C VAL A 14 -10.86 32.08 -53.55
N LEU A 15 -9.56 31.95 -53.29
CA LEU A 15 -9.01 31.04 -52.26
C LEU A 15 -9.19 31.53 -50.81
N ALA A 16 -9.52 32.81 -50.60
CA ALA A 16 -9.73 33.39 -49.27
C ALA A 16 -11.19 33.27 -48.75
N LEU A 17 -12.15 32.83 -49.57
CA LEU A 17 -13.57 32.71 -49.20
C LEU A 17 -14.07 31.27 -48.99
N THR A 18 -13.20 30.26 -49.09
CA THR A 18 -13.54 28.87 -48.71
C THR A 18 -13.00 28.45 -47.34
N SER A 19 -12.60 29.42 -46.51
CA SER A 19 -12.38 29.19 -45.08
C SER A 19 -13.72 29.24 -44.34
N CYS A 20 -14.51 28.16 -44.42
CA CYS A 20 -15.56 27.82 -43.45
C CYS A 20 -16.09 26.39 -43.68
N LYS A 21 -15.21 25.38 -43.59
CA LYS A 21 -15.63 23.98 -43.38
C LYS A 21 -14.59 23.23 -42.53
N GLY A 22 -14.42 23.72 -41.31
CA GLY A 22 -13.53 23.15 -40.29
C GLY A 22 -14.02 23.39 -38.86
N ARG A 23 -15.32 23.63 -38.68
CA ARG A 23 -16.00 23.73 -37.38
C ARG A 23 -17.21 22.81 -37.39
N ARG A 24 -16.93 21.51 -37.31
CA ARG A 24 -17.92 20.48 -36.93
C ARG A 24 -17.20 19.15 -36.67
N ASP A 25 -16.20 19.18 -35.78
CA ASP A 25 -15.72 18.01 -35.03
C ASP A 25 -15.15 18.45 -33.66
N ALA A 26 -15.62 19.59 -33.14
CA ALA A 26 -15.41 20.02 -31.75
C ALA A 26 -16.55 19.51 -30.83
N ALA A 27 -17.15 18.37 -31.19
CA ALA A 27 -18.26 17.75 -30.48
C ALA A 27 -18.09 16.23 -30.52
N LYS A 28 -17.03 15.76 -29.87
CA LYS A 28 -16.91 14.50 -29.14
C LYS A 28 -15.60 14.56 -28.36
N MET A 29 -15.50 15.58 -27.48
CA MET A 29 -14.72 15.36 -26.28
C MET A 29 -15.31 14.10 -25.62
N PRO A 30 -14.48 13.22 -25.03
CA PRO A 30 -14.99 12.04 -24.37
C PRO A 30 -16.10 12.47 -23.42
N THR A 31 -17.31 11.93 -23.63
CA THR A 31 -18.48 12.19 -22.80
C THR A 31 -18.08 11.98 -21.33
N ASP A 32 -18.79 12.57 -20.37
CA ASP A 32 -18.50 12.30 -18.95
C ASP A 32 -18.54 10.79 -18.60
N GLU A 33 -19.13 9.94 -19.46
CA GLU A 33 -19.00 8.46 -19.48
C GLU A 33 -17.59 7.91 -19.75
N ILE A 34 -16.73 8.59 -20.50
CA ILE A 34 -15.32 8.18 -20.71
C ILE A 34 -14.40 8.85 -19.68
N LYS A 35 -14.83 9.97 -19.07
CA LYS A 35 -14.15 10.56 -17.89
C LYS A 35 -14.44 9.80 -16.59
N ALA A 36 -15.54 9.04 -16.55
CA ALA A 36 -15.60 7.88 -15.68
C ALA A 36 -14.55 6.88 -16.20
N GLN A 37 -13.28 7.13 -15.87
CA GLN A 37 -12.29 6.06 -15.84
C GLN A 37 -13.00 4.91 -15.11
N ILE A 38 -13.16 3.76 -15.79
CA ILE A 38 -13.63 2.55 -15.10
C ILE A 38 -12.67 2.42 -13.93
N ALA A 39 -13.18 2.66 -12.72
CA ALA A 39 -12.34 2.73 -11.56
C ALA A 39 -11.91 1.29 -11.28
N THR A 40 -10.72 0.94 -11.76
CA THR A 40 -10.15 -0.40 -11.67
C THR A 40 -9.14 -0.45 -10.53
N TYR A 41 -9.11 -1.57 -9.84
CA TYR A 41 -8.06 -1.83 -8.86
C TYR A 41 -6.68 -1.68 -9.50
N SER A 42 -5.80 -0.99 -8.78
CA SER A 42 -4.42 -0.78 -9.19
C SER A 42 -3.46 -1.60 -8.32
N PRO A 43 -2.33 -2.07 -8.86
CA PRO A 43 -1.25 -2.62 -8.05
C PRO A 43 -0.79 -1.59 -7.02
N LEU A 44 -0.57 -2.02 -5.79
CA LEU A 44 -0.20 -1.17 -4.67
C LEU A 44 1.30 -1.30 -4.33
N PRO A 45 1.93 -0.22 -3.83
CA PRO A 45 3.35 -0.25 -3.46
C PRO A 45 3.62 -1.15 -2.26
N SER A 46 4.82 -1.71 -2.21
CA SER A 46 5.29 -2.55 -1.10
C SER A 46 5.82 -1.69 0.06
N PHE A 47 5.44 -2.02 1.30
CA PHE A 47 5.97 -1.36 2.50
C PHE A 47 7.48 -1.60 2.73
N LYS A 48 8.11 -2.52 1.99
CA LYS A 48 9.55 -2.78 2.08
C LYS A 48 10.40 -1.52 1.89
N GLU A 49 9.93 -0.61 1.03
CA GLU A 49 10.65 0.63 0.73
C GLU A 49 10.80 1.53 1.97
N ALA A 50 9.80 1.53 2.85
CA ALA A 50 9.84 2.31 4.10
C ALA A 50 10.95 1.83 5.04
N PHE A 51 11.15 0.52 5.14
CA PHE A 51 12.27 -0.03 5.90
C PHE A 51 13.62 0.20 5.22
N ARG A 52 13.67 0.21 3.88
CA ARG A 52 14.90 0.53 3.14
C ARG A 52 15.34 1.97 3.43
N LEU A 53 14.41 2.92 3.41
CA LEU A 53 14.68 4.31 3.75
C LEU A 53 15.14 4.47 5.21
N LEU A 54 14.55 3.73 6.15
CA LEU A 54 14.99 3.75 7.54
C LEU A 54 16.46 3.33 7.71
N GLU A 55 16.94 2.35 6.94
CA GLU A 55 18.35 1.92 6.94
C GLU A 55 19.29 3.03 6.47
N ASP A 56 18.89 3.82 5.47
CA ASP A 56 19.66 4.95 4.95
C ASP A 56 19.89 6.03 6.03
N PHE A 57 19.00 6.11 7.03
CA PHE A 57 19.11 7.03 8.18
C PHE A 57 19.76 6.43 9.44
N GLN A 58 20.46 5.28 9.31
CA GLN A 58 21.26 4.63 10.36
C GLN A 58 20.49 4.21 11.63
N ALA A 59 19.17 4.10 11.60
CA ALA A 59 18.45 3.45 12.69
C ALA A 59 18.77 1.94 12.68
N LYS A 60 19.64 1.52 13.61
CA LYS A 60 20.11 0.12 13.70
C LYS A 60 19.35 -0.70 14.73
N ASP A 61 18.67 -0.05 15.68
CA ASP A 61 17.87 -0.74 16.69
C ASP A 61 16.41 -0.83 16.26
N TYR A 62 16.03 -2.01 15.78
CA TYR A 62 14.67 -2.35 15.38
C TYR A 62 13.82 -2.90 16.53
N ALA A 63 14.41 -3.16 17.71
CA ALA A 63 13.71 -3.74 18.83
C ALA A 63 12.47 -2.93 19.28
N PRO A 64 12.48 -1.58 19.28
CA PRO A 64 11.28 -0.80 19.63
C PRO A 64 10.11 -1.00 18.67
N GLY A 65 10.38 -1.41 17.43
CA GLY A 65 9.36 -1.68 16.42
C GLY A 65 8.65 -3.02 16.60
N ILE A 66 9.15 -3.92 17.43
CA ILE A 66 8.53 -5.23 17.66
C ILE A 66 7.22 -5.05 18.41
N SER A 67 6.10 -5.51 17.86
CA SER A 67 4.82 -5.47 18.58
C SER A 67 4.87 -6.23 19.90
N ASN A 68 4.28 -5.67 20.96
CA ASN A 68 4.20 -6.30 22.28
C ASN A 68 3.22 -7.48 22.32
N GLN A 69 2.33 -7.57 21.33
CA GLN A 69 1.30 -8.60 21.24
C GLN A 69 1.20 -9.11 19.81
N LEU A 70 1.08 -10.43 19.67
CA LEU A 70 0.82 -11.04 18.37
C LEU A 70 -0.57 -10.65 17.89
N TYR A 71 -0.65 -9.99 16.74
CA TYR A 71 -1.91 -9.56 16.18
C TYR A 71 -2.78 -10.76 15.80
N ARG A 72 -4.01 -10.80 16.32
CA ARG A 72 -4.98 -11.85 16.07
C ARG A 72 -6.38 -11.27 16.01
N ILE A 73 -7.13 -11.73 15.02
CA ILE A 73 -8.54 -11.43 14.86
C ILE A 73 -9.37 -12.71 15.01
N LYS A 74 -10.67 -12.55 15.23
CA LYS A 74 -11.60 -13.67 15.03
C LYS A 74 -11.58 -14.01 13.54
N PRO A 75 -11.43 -15.30 13.15
CA PRO A 75 -11.44 -15.69 11.76
C PRO A 75 -12.68 -15.17 11.04
N GLN A 76 -12.47 -14.27 10.08
CA GLN A 76 -13.50 -13.71 9.22
C GLN A 76 -12.89 -13.56 7.83
N GLY A 77 -13.51 -14.19 6.83
CA GLY A 77 -12.91 -14.44 5.51
C GLY A 77 -12.06 -13.29 4.98
N PRO A 78 -12.63 -12.10 4.75
CA PRO A 78 -11.88 -10.96 4.20
C PRO A 78 -10.82 -10.38 5.14
N TYR A 79 -11.11 -10.36 6.45
CA TYR A 79 -10.21 -9.73 7.44
C TYR A 79 -8.99 -10.57 7.75
N ASN A 80 -9.02 -11.88 7.46
CA ASN A 80 -7.82 -12.72 7.51
C ASN A 80 -6.71 -12.16 6.60
N ALA A 81 -7.06 -11.55 5.46
CA ALA A 81 -6.10 -10.92 4.56
C ALA A 81 -5.42 -9.70 5.23
N PHE A 82 -6.19 -8.84 5.89
CA PHE A 82 -5.64 -7.72 6.67
C PHE A 82 -4.70 -8.20 7.77
N ALA A 83 -5.12 -9.19 8.56
CA ALA A 83 -4.29 -9.77 9.61
C ALA A 83 -2.99 -10.40 9.07
N LEU A 84 -3.06 -11.06 7.91
CA LEU A 84 -1.89 -11.60 7.23
C LEU A 84 -0.93 -10.49 6.80
N GLY A 85 -1.46 -9.37 6.30
CA GLY A 85 -0.72 -8.15 6.02
C GLY A 85 0.04 -7.63 7.23
N VAL A 86 -0.67 -7.41 8.35
CA VAL A 86 -0.09 -6.96 9.62
C VAL A 86 1.06 -7.86 10.04
N LEU A 87 0.82 -9.17 10.08
CA LEU A 87 1.82 -10.16 10.48
C LEU A 87 3.01 -10.23 9.52
N THR A 88 2.82 -9.94 8.24
CA THR A 88 3.92 -9.90 7.27
C THR A 88 4.89 -8.74 7.57
N ALA A 89 4.37 -7.56 7.93
CA ALA A 89 5.22 -6.44 8.36
C ALA A 89 5.87 -6.72 9.73
N ASP A 90 5.12 -7.31 10.66
CA ASP A 90 5.62 -7.72 11.98
C ASP A 90 6.79 -8.74 11.85
N ALA A 91 6.68 -9.67 10.88
CA ALA A 91 7.75 -10.61 10.55
C ALA A 91 8.99 -9.91 10.00
N ALA A 92 8.81 -8.90 9.13
CA ALA A 92 9.92 -8.12 8.59
C ALA A 92 10.66 -7.35 9.70
N ILE A 93 9.92 -6.70 10.61
CA ILE A 93 10.52 -6.01 11.77
C ILE A 93 11.25 -7.01 12.67
N ALA A 94 10.63 -8.15 12.98
CA ALA A 94 11.26 -9.19 13.80
C ALA A 94 12.52 -9.77 13.15
N ALA A 95 12.56 -9.92 11.83
CA ALA A 95 13.73 -10.36 11.09
C ALA A 95 14.87 -9.32 11.18
N LYS A 96 14.58 -8.04 10.96
CA LYS A 96 15.56 -6.95 11.10
C LYS A 96 16.09 -6.81 12.52
N ALA A 97 15.23 -6.97 13.52
CA ALA A 97 15.62 -7.01 14.92
C ALA A 97 16.28 -8.34 15.35
N ARG A 98 16.39 -9.32 14.45
CA ARG A 98 16.90 -10.68 14.71
C ARG A 98 16.19 -11.37 15.88
N ASN A 99 14.91 -11.05 16.09
CA ASN A 99 14.10 -11.61 17.17
C ASN A 99 13.47 -12.93 16.75
N LYS A 100 14.20 -14.03 16.99
CA LYS A 100 13.76 -15.40 16.65
C LYS A 100 12.43 -15.79 17.29
N LYS A 101 12.19 -15.38 18.55
CA LYS A 101 10.97 -15.74 19.29
C LYS A 101 9.74 -15.11 18.65
N GLN A 102 9.79 -13.81 18.38
CA GLN A 102 8.71 -13.10 17.71
C GLN A 102 8.48 -13.68 16.31
N LEU A 103 9.55 -13.81 15.51
CA LEU A 103 9.43 -14.29 14.14
C LEU A 103 8.84 -15.70 14.07
N THR A 104 9.21 -16.60 15.00
CA THR A 104 8.60 -17.94 15.07
C THR A 104 7.09 -17.87 15.34
N SER A 105 6.67 -16.98 16.25
CA SER A 105 5.27 -16.85 16.66
C SER A 105 4.42 -16.23 15.55
N VAL A 106 4.95 -15.17 14.92
CA VAL A 106 4.34 -14.50 13.76
C VAL A 106 4.23 -15.45 12.58
N SER A 107 5.31 -16.16 12.24
CA SER A 107 5.31 -17.10 11.10
C SER A 107 4.30 -18.23 11.27
N ALA A 108 4.12 -18.74 12.49
CA ALA A 108 3.12 -19.76 12.77
C ALA A 108 1.69 -19.25 12.53
N GLU A 109 1.39 -18.01 12.96
CA GLU A 109 0.08 -17.40 12.74
C GLU A 109 -0.15 -17.04 11.27
N MET A 110 0.88 -16.56 10.55
CA MET A 110 0.81 -16.33 9.10
C MET A 110 0.42 -17.61 8.36
N MET A 111 1.02 -18.76 8.72
CA MET A 111 0.69 -20.05 8.11
C MET A 111 -0.75 -20.50 8.43
N ASN A 112 -1.22 -20.25 9.64
CA ASN A 112 -2.61 -20.49 10.02
C ASN A 112 -3.57 -19.66 9.16
N LEU A 113 -3.31 -18.36 8.97
CA LEU A 113 -4.12 -17.50 8.10
C LEU A 113 -4.07 -17.94 6.63
N CYS A 114 -2.89 -18.30 6.12
CA CYS A 114 -2.76 -18.83 4.75
C CYS A 114 -3.61 -20.09 4.56
N SER A 115 -3.64 -20.99 5.54
CA SER A 115 -4.49 -22.20 5.51
C SER A 115 -5.98 -21.84 5.52
N LEU A 116 -6.41 -20.92 6.38
CA LEU A 116 -7.79 -20.41 6.42
C LEU A 116 -8.24 -19.73 5.12
N MET A 117 -7.29 -19.17 4.37
CA MET A 117 -7.53 -18.53 3.07
C MET A 117 -7.34 -19.48 1.88
N GLY A 118 -6.98 -20.75 2.10
CA GLY A 118 -6.73 -21.72 1.02
C GLY A 118 -5.43 -21.51 0.25
N LEU A 119 -4.49 -20.72 0.78
CA LEU A 119 -3.20 -20.34 0.17
C LEU A 119 -2.02 -21.16 0.70
N GLU A 120 -2.26 -22.14 1.57
CA GLU A 120 -1.20 -22.92 2.22
C GLU A 120 -0.27 -23.61 1.22
N THR A 121 -0.82 -24.16 0.13
CA THR A 121 -0.05 -24.86 -0.89
C THR A 121 0.96 -23.95 -1.58
N ASP A 122 0.63 -22.68 -1.77
CA ASP A 122 1.46 -21.70 -2.47
C ASP A 122 2.67 -21.29 -1.61
N VAL A 123 2.52 -21.28 -0.29
CA VAL A 123 3.56 -20.83 0.64
C VAL A 123 4.29 -21.95 1.38
N LYS A 124 3.85 -23.21 1.30
CA LYS A 124 4.42 -24.34 2.05
C LYS A 124 5.93 -24.50 1.91
N ARG A 125 6.44 -24.40 0.68
CA ARG A 125 7.89 -24.49 0.40
C ARG A 125 8.65 -23.33 1.04
N LEU A 126 8.10 -22.11 0.95
CA LEU A 126 8.70 -20.90 1.52
C LEU A 126 8.67 -20.94 3.05
N SER A 127 7.61 -21.48 3.66
CA SER A 127 7.51 -21.72 5.09
C SER A 127 8.59 -22.68 5.61
N THR A 128 8.83 -23.77 4.88
CA THR A 128 9.90 -24.73 5.19
C THR A 128 11.28 -24.06 5.09
N LEU A 129 11.50 -23.30 4.03
CA LEU A 129 12.75 -22.55 3.81
C LEU A 129 12.97 -21.50 4.91
N LEU A 130 11.94 -20.75 5.29
CA LEU A 130 11.97 -19.75 6.35
C LEU A 130 12.39 -20.38 7.67
N THR A 131 11.76 -21.50 8.04
CA THR A 131 12.08 -22.25 9.25
C THR A 131 13.53 -22.72 9.25
N GLY A 132 14.00 -23.29 8.14
CA GLY A 132 15.39 -23.74 7.99
C GLY A 132 16.40 -22.59 8.11
N ASN A 133 16.15 -21.47 7.44
CA ASN A 133 17.01 -20.28 7.51
C ASN A 133 17.04 -19.68 8.93
N LEU A 134 15.89 -19.62 9.60
CA LEU A 134 15.76 -19.13 10.97
C LEU A 134 16.48 -20.03 11.99
N GLN A 135 16.45 -21.35 11.79
CA GLN A 135 17.20 -22.30 12.62
C GLN A 135 18.72 -22.09 12.48
N GLN A 136 19.19 -21.82 11.26
CA GLN A 136 20.60 -21.61 10.92
C GLN A 136 21.10 -20.18 11.18
N GLY A 137 20.22 -19.25 11.60
CA GLY A 137 20.59 -17.84 11.83
C GLY A 137 20.94 -17.08 10.54
N LYS A 138 20.44 -17.54 9.38
CA LYS A 138 20.66 -16.93 8.06
C LYS A 138 19.71 -15.75 7.85
N TRP A 139 19.92 -14.66 8.59
CA TRP A 139 18.98 -13.51 8.64
C TRP A 139 18.71 -12.87 7.28
N ASN A 140 19.72 -12.72 6.43
CA ASN A 140 19.52 -12.19 5.07
C ASN A 140 18.62 -13.11 4.23
N ASP A 141 18.74 -14.43 4.39
CA ASP A 141 17.90 -15.40 3.67
C ASP A 141 16.49 -15.50 4.29
N VAL A 142 16.36 -15.24 5.59
CA VAL A 142 15.06 -15.06 6.26
C VAL A 142 14.31 -13.88 5.64
N GLU A 143 14.93 -12.69 5.55
CA GLU A 143 14.31 -11.50 4.95
C GLU A 143 13.88 -11.75 3.49
N LYS A 144 14.78 -12.33 2.68
CA LYS A 144 14.44 -12.70 1.29
C LYS A 144 13.26 -13.68 1.21
N THR A 145 13.21 -14.66 2.11
CA THR A 145 12.13 -15.67 2.11
C THR A 145 10.79 -15.03 2.48
N LEU A 146 10.78 -14.10 3.44
CA LEU A 146 9.60 -13.31 3.79
C LEU A 146 9.12 -12.46 2.61
N ASP A 147 10.04 -11.79 1.91
CA ASP A 147 9.72 -11.00 0.71
C ASP A 147 9.11 -11.86 -0.39
N TYR A 148 9.69 -13.03 -0.67
CA TYR A 148 9.14 -13.96 -1.67
C TYR A 148 7.77 -14.49 -1.27
N MET A 149 7.54 -14.77 0.01
CA MET A 149 6.26 -15.23 0.51
C MET A 149 5.18 -14.15 0.38
N LYS A 150 5.48 -12.91 0.78
CA LYS A 150 4.62 -11.75 0.56
C LYS A 150 4.25 -11.61 -0.92
N LYS A 151 5.25 -11.61 -1.81
CA LYS A 151 5.01 -11.46 -3.26
C LYS A 151 4.17 -12.60 -3.83
N THR A 152 4.40 -13.83 -3.39
CA THR A 152 3.63 -15.01 -3.82
C THR A 152 2.15 -14.86 -3.42
N LEU A 153 1.88 -14.41 -2.20
CA LEU A 153 0.52 -14.16 -1.72
C LEU A 153 -0.17 -13.03 -2.49
N GLU A 154 0.55 -11.93 -2.74
CA GLU A 154 0.05 -10.81 -3.55
C GLU A 154 -0.30 -11.22 -4.96
N ASP A 155 0.61 -11.94 -5.63
CA ASP A 155 0.39 -12.46 -6.97
C ASP A 155 -0.79 -13.40 -7.00
N LYS A 156 -0.92 -14.25 -5.98
CA LYS A 156 -2.01 -15.21 -5.95
C LYS A 156 -3.38 -14.54 -5.78
N LEU A 157 -3.48 -13.56 -4.89
CA LEU A 157 -4.71 -12.78 -4.72
C LEU A 157 -5.05 -12.00 -5.99
N TRP A 158 -4.04 -11.48 -6.69
CA TRP A 158 -4.24 -10.78 -7.96
C TRP A 158 -4.69 -11.72 -9.09
N GLU A 159 -4.07 -12.90 -9.21
CA GLU A 159 -4.43 -13.95 -10.19
C GLU A 159 -5.86 -14.47 -9.99
N LEU A 160 -6.32 -14.53 -8.75
CA LEU A 160 -7.69 -14.94 -8.39
C LEU A 160 -8.70 -13.79 -8.55
N GLU A 161 -8.27 -12.60 -8.94
CA GLU A 161 -9.07 -11.38 -8.98
C GLU A 161 -9.69 -11.01 -7.60
N ASP A 162 -9.09 -11.49 -6.52
CA ASP A 162 -9.47 -11.20 -5.13
C ASP A 162 -8.91 -9.83 -4.69
N TYR A 163 -9.23 -8.78 -5.46
CA TYR A 163 -8.61 -7.45 -5.31
C TYR A 163 -8.92 -6.77 -3.98
N GLU A 164 -10.06 -7.07 -3.37
CA GLU A 164 -10.42 -6.55 -2.04
C GLU A 164 -9.55 -7.19 -0.95
N TYR A 165 -9.28 -8.50 -1.06
CA TYR A 165 -8.41 -9.21 -0.13
C TYR A 165 -6.95 -8.78 -0.33
N TYR A 166 -6.52 -8.61 -1.58
CA TYR A 166 -5.24 -7.99 -1.91
C TYR A 166 -5.11 -6.62 -1.25
N THR A 167 -6.09 -5.74 -1.44
CA THR A 167 -6.08 -4.39 -0.87
C THR A 167 -6.04 -4.42 0.66
N LEU A 168 -6.84 -5.28 1.31
CA LEU A 168 -6.82 -5.47 2.76
C LEU A 168 -5.46 -5.98 3.26
N MET A 169 -4.84 -6.93 2.56
CA MET A 169 -3.52 -7.44 2.91
C MET A 169 -2.44 -6.35 2.82
N ILE A 170 -2.44 -5.56 1.75
CA ILE A 170 -1.50 -4.45 1.60
C ILE A 170 -1.73 -3.38 2.67
N LEU A 171 -3.00 -3.04 2.95
CA LEU A 171 -3.37 -2.11 4.00
C LEU A 171 -2.89 -2.56 5.38
N GLY A 172 -3.06 -3.85 5.71
CA GLY A 172 -2.54 -4.42 6.96
C GLY A 172 -1.02 -4.31 7.05
N GLY A 173 -0.33 -4.60 5.96
CA GLY A 173 1.13 -4.50 5.88
C GLY A 173 1.63 -3.06 6.09
N TRP A 174 1.05 -2.08 5.40
CA TRP A 174 1.40 -0.68 5.59
C TRP A 174 1.03 -0.15 6.97
N THR A 175 -0.11 -0.56 7.52
CA THR A 175 -0.55 -0.17 8.85
C THR A 175 0.49 -0.57 9.91
N GLU A 176 0.93 -1.83 9.92
CA GLU A 176 1.91 -2.28 10.90
C GLU A 176 3.34 -1.82 10.59
N ALA A 177 3.72 -1.74 9.31
CA ALA A 177 5.03 -1.18 8.94
C ALA A 177 5.16 0.27 9.44
N LEU A 178 4.15 1.10 9.21
CA LEU A 178 4.12 2.49 9.67
C LEU A 178 4.07 2.57 11.20
N ASN A 179 3.29 1.71 11.86
CA ASN A 179 3.26 1.63 13.33
C ASN A 179 4.64 1.30 13.92
N GLY A 180 5.28 0.25 13.41
CA GLY A 180 6.60 -0.20 13.85
C GLY A 180 7.69 0.85 13.58
N LEU A 181 7.69 1.46 12.40
CA LEU A 181 8.58 2.58 12.06
C LEU A 181 8.41 3.75 13.01
N SER A 182 7.17 4.17 13.27
CA SER A 182 6.90 5.26 14.20
C SER A 182 7.36 4.92 15.63
N ARG A 183 7.25 3.67 16.09
CA ARG A 183 7.79 3.25 17.39
C ARG A 183 9.32 3.29 17.44
N ILE A 184 10.00 2.86 16.38
CA ILE A 184 11.48 2.95 16.25
C ILE A 184 11.92 4.41 16.29
N LEU A 185 11.27 5.26 15.50
CA LEU A 185 11.57 6.69 15.40
C LEU A 185 11.21 7.44 16.69
N THR A 186 10.18 7.02 17.43
CA THR A 186 9.86 7.64 18.72
C THR A 186 10.93 7.32 19.77
N ALA A 187 11.42 6.07 19.79
CA ALA A 187 12.47 5.65 20.72
C ALA A 187 13.83 6.32 20.43
N ASN A 188 14.11 6.57 19.15
CA ASN A 188 15.39 7.12 18.68
C ASN A 188 15.17 8.38 17.83
N TYR A 189 14.41 9.34 18.36
CA TYR A 189 13.94 10.48 17.57
C TYR A 189 15.08 11.36 17.06
N SER A 190 15.11 11.54 15.74
CA SER A 190 15.79 12.66 15.09
C SER A 190 14.94 13.14 13.90
N PRO A 191 14.81 14.46 13.68
CA PRO A 191 14.02 14.98 12.55
C PRO A 191 14.42 14.37 11.21
N GLU A 192 15.72 14.20 10.96
CA GLU A 192 16.22 13.62 9.70
C GLU A 192 15.75 12.18 9.47
N SER A 193 15.80 11.33 10.51
CA SER A 193 15.35 9.94 10.40
C SER A 193 13.87 9.79 10.09
N THR A 194 13.04 10.80 10.40
CA THR A 194 11.61 10.76 10.13
C THR A 194 11.26 10.81 8.64
N LYS A 195 12.20 11.20 7.77
CA LYS A 195 12.04 11.16 6.31
C LYS A 195 11.66 9.76 5.79
N ALA A 196 12.01 8.70 6.53
CA ALA A 196 11.61 7.33 6.22
C ALA A 196 10.08 7.09 6.27
N LEU A 197 9.30 8.02 6.85
CA LEU A 197 7.84 7.92 6.90
C LEU A 197 7.16 8.41 5.60
N GLY A 198 7.88 9.09 4.71
CA GLY A 198 7.34 9.79 3.53
C GLY A 198 6.77 8.89 2.43
N HIS A 199 5.60 8.28 2.71
CA HIS A 199 4.91 7.35 1.83
C HIS A 199 3.41 7.68 1.65
N GLU A 200 3.06 8.96 1.61
CA GLU A 200 1.67 9.46 1.40
C GLU A 200 0.98 8.78 0.21
N SER A 201 1.64 8.77 -0.95
CA SER A 201 1.08 8.17 -2.18
C SER A 201 0.69 6.69 -2.06
N ALA A 202 1.31 5.94 -1.13
CA ALA A 202 0.90 4.56 -0.85
C ALA A 202 -0.48 4.52 -0.19
N TRP A 203 -0.74 5.43 0.75
CA TRP A 203 -2.02 5.57 1.44
C TRP A 203 -3.12 6.08 0.51
N ASP A 204 -2.80 7.04 -0.37
CA ASP A 204 -3.75 7.51 -1.38
C ASP A 204 -4.14 6.38 -2.36
N SER A 205 -3.15 5.60 -2.81
CA SER A 205 -3.40 4.45 -3.70
C SER A 205 -4.24 3.38 -2.99
N MET A 206 -3.97 3.11 -1.71
CA MET A 206 -4.77 2.18 -0.91
C MET A 206 -6.20 2.70 -0.71
N GLN A 207 -6.39 4.00 -0.46
CA GLN A 207 -7.70 4.61 -0.38
C GLN A 207 -8.47 4.44 -1.68
N ALA A 208 -7.84 4.75 -2.81
CA ALA A 208 -8.46 4.62 -4.13
C ALA A 208 -8.95 3.18 -4.38
N ASN A 209 -8.14 2.16 -4.08
CA ASN A 209 -8.58 0.77 -4.16
C ASN A 209 -9.68 0.42 -3.15
N PHE A 210 -9.57 0.91 -1.90
CA PHE A 210 -10.53 0.63 -0.83
C PHE A 210 -11.94 1.14 -1.17
N GLU A 211 -12.04 2.31 -1.82
CA GLU A 211 -13.31 2.89 -2.27
C GLU A 211 -14.01 2.07 -3.38
N LEU A 212 -13.28 1.19 -4.07
CA LEU A 212 -13.81 0.27 -5.08
C LEU A 212 -14.47 -0.97 -4.50
N PHE A 213 -14.44 -1.17 -3.19
CA PHE A 213 -15.00 -2.36 -2.57
C PHE A 213 -16.50 -2.46 -2.87
N THR A 214 -16.93 -3.66 -3.24
CA THR A 214 -18.32 -3.98 -3.60
C THR A 214 -18.89 -5.14 -2.79
N ASN A 215 -18.05 -5.98 -2.17
CA ASN A 215 -18.50 -7.10 -1.35
C ASN A 215 -19.28 -6.59 -0.11
N PRO A 216 -20.58 -6.92 0.02
CA PRO A 216 -21.40 -6.49 1.16
C PRO A 216 -20.87 -7.00 2.51
N ALA A 217 -20.21 -8.16 2.53
CA ALA A 217 -19.60 -8.72 3.74
C ALA A 217 -18.46 -7.86 4.32
N ILE A 218 -17.95 -6.91 3.52
CA ILE A 218 -16.96 -5.92 3.93
C ILE A 218 -17.64 -4.54 4.00
N LYS A 219 -18.22 -4.08 2.89
CA LYS A 219 -18.68 -2.71 2.68
C LYS A 219 -19.75 -2.25 3.68
N ASP A 220 -20.62 -3.16 4.10
CA ASP A 220 -21.75 -2.82 4.98
C ASP A 220 -21.37 -2.88 6.48
N THR A 221 -20.12 -3.20 6.79
CA THR A 221 -19.65 -3.35 8.17
C THR A 221 -19.21 -2.02 8.79
N GLN A 222 -19.20 -1.96 10.13
CA GLN A 222 -18.63 -0.81 10.83
C GLN A 222 -17.11 -0.71 10.62
N THR A 223 -16.42 -1.84 10.54
CA THR A 223 -14.97 -1.90 10.22
C THR A 223 -14.65 -1.18 8.92
N TYR A 224 -15.44 -1.37 7.86
CA TYR A 224 -15.21 -0.67 6.59
C TYR A 224 -15.36 0.85 6.74
N LYS A 225 -16.37 1.31 7.47
CA LYS A 225 -16.60 2.74 7.73
C LYS A 225 -15.45 3.35 8.54
N ASP A 226 -15.09 2.72 9.66
CA ASP A 226 -14.04 3.20 10.56
C ASP A 226 -12.69 3.27 9.83
N VAL A 227 -12.34 2.21 9.10
CA VAL A 227 -11.09 2.15 8.32
C VAL A 227 -11.11 3.19 7.19
N GLY A 228 -12.23 3.34 6.48
CA GLY A 228 -12.41 4.34 5.43
C GLY A 228 -12.26 5.78 5.93
N GLU A 229 -12.59 6.06 7.20
CA GLU A 229 -12.34 7.36 7.83
C GLU A 229 -10.89 7.54 8.31
N LEU A 230 -10.18 6.46 8.63
CA LEU A 230 -8.83 6.50 9.19
C LEU A 230 -7.73 6.57 8.13
N ILE A 231 -7.89 5.88 6.99
CA ILE A 231 -6.94 5.93 5.87
C ILE A 231 -6.59 7.37 5.45
N PRO A 232 -7.58 8.25 5.13
CA PRO A 232 -7.28 9.62 4.74
C PRO A 232 -6.65 10.46 5.86
N LYS A 233 -6.93 10.16 7.14
CA LYS A 233 -6.26 10.84 8.26
C LYS A 233 -4.77 10.50 8.32
N VAL A 234 -4.42 9.24 8.06
CA VAL A 234 -3.01 8.82 7.96
C VAL A 234 -2.35 9.52 6.77
N SER A 235 -2.99 9.51 5.59
CA SER A 235 -2.46 10.20 4.40
C SER A 235 -2.22 11.69 4.68
N GLN A 236 -3.21 12.40 5.22
CA GLN A 236 -3.10 13.82 5.55
C GLN A 236 -1.97 14.13 6.55
N LEU A 237 -1.77 13.27 7.55
CA LEU A 237 -0.69 13.44 8.50
C LEU A 237 0.68 13.22 7.85
N LEU A 238 0.78 12.27 6.91
CA LEU A 238 1.99 12.05 6.11
C LEU A 238 2.27 13.22 5.15
N ALA A 239 1.24 13.88 4.61
CA ALA A 239 1.36 15.07 3.77
C ALA A 239 1.81 16.32 4.54
N GLY A 240 1.48 16.40 5.84
CA GLY A 240 1.72 17.54 6.72
C GLY A 240 3.17 17.73 7.17
N HIS A 241 4.16 17.38 6.35
CA HIS A 241 5.58 17.45 6.70
C HIS A 241 6.21 18.81 6.37
N THR A 242 7.30 19.17 7.07
CA THR A 242 8.17 20.30 6.70
C THR A 242 9.53 19.75 6.27
N ASP A 243 9.99 20.07 5.07
CA ASP A 243 11.23 19.53 4.48
C ASP A 243 11.30 17.98 4.50
N ASN A 244 10.16 17.33 4.32
CA ASN A 244 9.96 15.87 4.43
C ASN A 244 10.26 15.30 5.84
N THR A 245 10.33 16.15 6.86
CA THR A 245 10.49 15.73 8.26
C THR A 245 9.20 15.88 9.05
N TYR A 246 9.08 15.09 10.10
CA TYR A 246 7.93 15.01 10.99
C TYR A 246 8.32 15.33 12.42
N THR A 247 7.48 16.06 13.14
CA THR A 247 7.69 16.31 14.57
C THR A 247 7.43 15.04 15.37
N LYS A 248 7.94 15.00 16.61
CA LYS A 248 7.71 13.86 17.51
C LYS A 248 6.22 13.60 17.73
N GLU A 249 5.43 14.65 17.87
CA GLU A 249 3.98 14.58 18.05
C GLU A 249 3.29 13.96 16.82
N GLN A 250 3.75 14.30 15.61
CA GLN A 250 3.23 13.69 14.38
C GLN A 250 3.57 12.20 14.32
N VAL A 251 4.79 11.80 14.69
CA VAL A 251 5.20 10.38 14.74
C VAL A 251 4.37 9.59 15.77
N GLU A 252 4.14 10.17 16.95
CA GLU A 252 3.29 9.56 17.97
C GLU A 252 1.83 9.44 17.50
N GLU A 253 1.33 10.44 16.77
CA GLU A 253 -0.02 10.40 16.22
C GLU A 253 -0.17 9.35 15.11
N LEU A 254 0.84 9.15 14.25
CA LEU A 254 0.86 8.04 13.28
C LEU A 254 0.76 6.68 13.98
N THR A 255 1.42 6.54 15.13
CA THR A 255 1.32 5.31 15.95
C THR A 255 -0.11 5.10 16.45
N LYS A 256 -0.80 6.16 16.89
CA LYS A 256 -2.20 6.07 17.36
C LYS A 256 -3.16 5.75 16.22
N LEU A 257 -3.06 6.42 15.07
CA LEU A 257 -3.95 6.21 13.93
C LEU A 257 -3.83 4.78 13.38
N THR A 258 -2.60 4.27 13.24
CA THR A 258 -2.37 2.90 12.78
C THR A 258 -2.86 1.86 13.79
N GLU A 259 -2.77 2.15 15.09
CA GLU A 259 -3.35 1.31 16.13
C GLU A 259 -4.89 1.31 16.08
N GLN A 260 -5.52 2.47 15.84
CA GLN A 260 -6.97 2.58 15.63
C GLN A 260 -7.43 1.76 14.42
N ILE A 261 -6.68 1.79 13.31
CA ILE A 261 -6.98 0.96 12.13
C ILE A 261 -6.96 -0.52 12.53
N LYS A 262 -5.93 -0.99 13.24
CA LYS A 262 -5.84 -2.39 13.70
C LYS A 262 -7.01 -2.79 14.63
N GLN A 263 -7.45 -1.86 15.48
CA GLN A 263 -8.54 -2.06 16.44
C GLN A 263 -9.94 -2.03 15.82
N ALA A 264 -10.10 -1.43 14.64
CA ALA A 264 -11.36 -1.46 13.89
C ALA A 264 -11.74 -2.88 13.41
N PHE A 265 -10.78 -3.79 13.33
CA PHE A 265 -11.00 -5.19 12.99
C PHE A 265 -11.36 -6.02 14.24
N PRO A 266 -12.22 -7.03 14.09
CA PRO A 266 -12.75 -7.80 15.21
C PRO A 266 -11.65 -8.59 15.94
N ALA A 267 -11.18 -8.06 17.07
CA ALA A 267 -10.19 -8.69 17.92
C ALA A 267 -10.66 -10.07 18.43
N LYS A 268 -9.68 -10.97 18.60
CA LYS A 268 -9.90 -12.30 19.18
C LYS A 268 -10.17 -12.24 20.68
#